data_AF-A0A7X0MMA4-F1
#
_entry.id   AF-A0A7X0MMA4-F1
#
_cell.length_a   1.000
_cell.length_b   1.000
_cell.length_c   1.000
_cell.angle_alpha   90.00
_cell.angle_beta   90.00
_cell.angle_gamma   90.00
#
_symmetry.space_group_name_H-M   'P 1'
#
loop_
_entity.id
_entity.type
_entity.pdbx_description
1 polymer ?
#
loop_
_entity_poly.entity_id
_entity_poly.type
_entity_poly.pdbx_seq_one_letter_code
_entity_poly.pdbx_strand_id
1 'polypeptide(L)' 'MNITFLVVGIASIVIGVIMMTKSKFYKYKTSDMLFTAKLRTFLSSAILALCGMLIVANELKKLL' A
#
# COMPACT_ATOMS: atom_id res chain seq x y z
N MET A 1 -2.57 -18.05 15.26
CA MET A 1 -2.75 -17.31 13.99
C MET A 1 -4.21 -16.93 13.85
N ASN A 2 -4.51 -15.65 13.64
CA ASN A 2 -5.86 -15.19 13.38
C ASN A 2 -6.04 -14.98 11.86
N ILE A 3 -6.71 -15.93 11.23
CA ILE A 3 -6.88 -16.02 9.77
C ILE A 3 -7.47 -14.73 9.19
N THR A 4 -8.37 -14.07 9.92
CA THR A 4 -8.99 -12.81 9.52
C THR A 4 -7.94 -11.70 9.33
N PHE A 5 -6.98 -11.58 10.25
CA PHE A 5 -5.91 -10.57 10.14
C PHE A 5 -4.95 -10.87 9.01
N LEU A 6 -4.68 -12.15 8.74
CA LEU A 6 -3.82 -12.56 7.63
C LEU A 6 -4.47 -12.22 6.28
N VAL A 7 -5.76 -12.52 6.12
CA VAL A 7 -6.53 -12.17 4.91
C VAL A 7 -6.61 -10.65 4.72
N VAL A 8 -6.86 -9.88 5.79
CA VAL A 8 -6.86 -8.41 5.75
C VAL A 8 -5.49 -7.86 5.36
N GLY A 9 -4.41 -8.43 5.90
CA GLY A 9 -3.05 -8.04 5.55
C GLY A 9 -2.74 -8.24 4.07
N ILE A 10 -3.07 -9.42 3.53
CA ILE A 10 -2.91 -9.72 2.10
C ILE A 10 -3.77 -8.79 1.23
N ALA A 11 -5.05 -8.60 1.57
CA ALA A 11 -5.94 -7.71 0.83
C ALA A 11 -5.42 -6.26 0.82
N SER A 12 -4.91 -5.77 1.94
CA SER A 12 -4.33 -4.43 2.08
C SER A 12 -3.08 -4.25 1.20
N ILE A 13 -2.22 -5.28 1.09
CA ILE A 13 -1.07 -5.28 0.17
C ILE A 13 -1.54 -5.18 -1.28
N VAL A 14 -2.48 -6.04 -1.68
CA VAL A 14 -2.99 -6.08 -3.07
C VAL A 14 -3.61 -4.73 -3.47
N ILE A 15 -4.46 -4.16 -2.61
CA ILE A 15 -5.09 -2.86 -2.87
C ILE A 15 -4.04 -1.75 -2.94
N GLY A 16 -3.07 -1.73 -2.03
CA GLY A 16 -1.97 -0.76 -2.03
C GLY A 16 -1.16 -0.80 -3.33
N VAL A 17 -0.77 -1.99 -3.79
CA VAL A 17 -0.02 -2.18 -5.04
C VAL A 17 -0.83 -1.76 -6.28
N ILE A 18 -2.13 -2.07 -6.32
CA ILE A 18 -3.01 -1.64 -7.43
C ILE A 18 -3.12 -0.10 -7.48
N MET A 19 -3.29 0.55 -6.33
CA MET A 19 -3.36 2.02 -6.27
C MET A 19 -2.04 2.69 -6.65
N MET A 20 -0.91 2.09 -6.27
CA MET A 20 0.43 2.56 -6.65
C MET A 20 0.65 2.47 -8.15
N THR A 21 0.31 1.34 -8.77
CA THR A 21 0.48 1.13 -10.22
C THR A 21 -0.45 2.02 -11.07
N LYS A 22 -1.66 2.32 -10.59
CA LYS A 22 -2.58 3.27 -11.24
C LYS A 22 -2.15 4.73 -11.09
N SER A 23 -1.48 5.08 -9.99
CA SER A 23 -0.97 6.43 -9.74
C SER A 23 0.30 6.67 -10.57
N LYS A 24 0.16 6.85 -11.88
CA LYS A 24 1.27 7.26 -12.78
C LYS A 24 1.62 8.74 -12.57
N PHE A 25 2.19 9.07 -11.42
CA PHE A 25 2.58 10.45 -11.06
C PHE A 25 3.70 10.99 -11.95
N TYR A 26 4.57 10.11 -12.45
CA TYR A 26 5.72 10.41 -13.32
C TYR A 26 5.37 10.97 -14.71
N LYS A 27 4.10 11.00 -15.10
CA LYS A 27 3.66 11.63 -16.36
C LYS A 27 3.40 13.13 -16.26
N TYR A 28 3.37 13.70 -15.05
CA TYR A 28 3.01 15.10 -14.83
C TYR A 28 4.25 15.94 -14.54
N LYS A 29 4.25 17.23 -14.94
CA LYS A 29 5.31 18.15 -14.58
C LYS A 29 5.31 18.39 -13.08
N THR A 30 6.48 18.51 -12.48
CA THR A 30 6.67 18.69 -11.03
C THR A 30 6.00 19.95 -10.47
N SER A 31 5.72 20.93 -11.33
CA SER A 31 5.07 22.19 -10.95
C SER A 31 3.53 22.15 -11.02
N ASP A 32 2.93 21.04 -11.47
CA ASP A 32 1.48 20.87 -11.54
C ASP A 32 0.91 20.39 -10.21
N MET A 33 -0.20 20.99 -9.78
CA MET A 33 -0.94 20.59 -8.58
C MET A 33 -1.38 19.10 -8.63
N LEU A 34 -1.62 18.59 -9.84
CA LEU A 34 -1.92 17.18 -10.15
C LEU A 34 -0.76 16.23 -9.84
N PHE A 35 0.50 16.66 -9.98
CA PHE A 35 1.67 15.87 -9.61
C PHE A 35 1.69 15.64 -8.10
N THR A 36 1.56 16.72 -7.31
CA THR A 36 1.53 16.65 -5.85
C THR A 36 0.38 15.79 -5.33
N ALA A 37 -0.81 15.90 -5.93
CA ALA A 37 -1.94 15.06 -5.58
C ALA A 37 -1.67 13.58 -5.86
N LYS A 38 -1.18 13.24 -7.06
CA LYS A 38 -0.86 11.85 -7.41
C LYS A 38 0.30 11.28 -6.60
N LEU A 39 1.31 12.08 -6.29
CA LEU A 39 2.42 11.70 -5.41
C LEU A 39 1.94 11.40 -4.00
N ARG A 40 1.07 12.25 -3.44
CA ARG A 40 0.46 12.02 -2.11
C ARG A 40 -0.37 10.73 -2.11
N THR A 41 -1.16 10.50 -3.17
CA THR A 41 -1.97 9.28 -3.30
C THR A 41 -1.10 8.03 -3.43
N PHE A 42 0.03 8.13 -4.13
CA PHE A 42 1.04 7.07 -4.21
C PHE A 42 1.69 6.79 -2.84
N LEU A 43 2.08 7.82 -2.10
CA LEU A 43 2.64 7.66 -0.75
C LEU A 43 1.63 7.02 0.22
N SER A 44 0.37 7.46 0.19
CA SER A 44 -0.69 6.88 1.03
C SER A 44 -0.92 5.40 0.72
N SER A 45 -0.92 5.02 -0.55
CA SER A 45 -1.04 3.61 -0.96
C SER A 45 0.22 2.79 -0.63
N ALA A 46 1.41 3.40 -0.66
CA ALA A 46 2.65 2.79 -0.17
C ALA A 46 2.56 2.45 1.33
N ILE A 47 2.10 3.40 2.14
CA ILE A 47 1.92 3.21 3.59
C ILE A 47 0.91 2.10 3.86
N LEU A 48 -0.19 2.06 3.11
CA LEU A 48 -1.20 1.01 3.22
C LEU A 48 -0.62 -0.39 2.92
N ALA A 49 0.23 -0.51 1.89
CA ALA A 49 0.90 -1.76 1.56
C ALA A 49 1.92 -2.17 2.63
N LEU A 50 2.68 -1.22 3.19
CA LEU A 50 3.60 -1.46 4.31
C LEU A 50 2.88 -1.94 5.57
N CYS A 51 1.73 -1.33 5.91
CA CYS A 51 0.89 -1.81 7.01
C CYS A 51 0.42 -3.25 6.79
N GLY A 52 -0.04 -3.58 5.57
CA GLY A 52 -0.40 -4.95 5.21
C GLY A 52 0.76 -5.93 5.39
N MET A 53 1.97 -5.56 4.95
CA MET A 53 3.18 -6.37 5.15
C MET A 53 3.52 -6.58 6.63
N LEU A 54 3.39 -5.54 7.48
CA LEU A 54 3.62 -5.66 8.92
C LEU A 54 2.63 -6.61 9.59
N ILE A 55 1.35 -6.56 9.20
CA ILE A 55 0.31 -7.46 9.73
C ILE A 55 0.64 -8.91 9.35
N VAL A 56 1.01 -9.16 8.09
CA VAL A 56 1.40 -10.51 7.62
C VAL A 56 2.65 -10.99 8.36
N ALA A 57 3.68 -10.15 8.49
CA ALA A 57 4.91 -10.49 9.21
C ALA A 57 4.65 -10.82 10.70
N ASN A 58 3.73 -10.08 11.34
CA ASN A 58 3.37 -10.33 12.73
C ASN A 58 2.58 -11.65 12.90
N GLU A 59 1.65 -11.95 12.00
CA GLU A 59 0.91 -13.21 12.05
C GLU A 59 1.80 -14.42 11.69
N LEU A 60 2.75 -14.27 10.76
CA LEU A 60 3.78 -15.29 10.48
C LEU A 60 4.69 -15.52 11.69
N LYS A 61 5.11 -14.46 12.38
CA LYS A 61 5.89 -14.57 13.63
C LYS A 61 5.15 -15.29 14.76
N LYS A 62 3.82 -15.23 14.80
CA LYS A 62 3.01 -15.98 15.79
C LYS A 62 2.86 -17.47 15.45
N LEU A 63 3.24 -17.87 14.23
CA LEU A 63 3.13 -19.23 13.75
C LEU A 63 4.45 -20.01 13.90
N LEU A 64 5.56 -19.28 14.03
CA LEU A 64 6.92 -19.76 14.29
C LEU A 64 7.19 -19.75 15.80
#